data_AF-A0A067TJD2-F1
#
_entry.id   AF-A0A067TJD2-F1
#
_cell.length_a   1.000
_cell.length_b   1.000
_cell.length_c   1.000
_cell.angle_alpha   90.00
_cell.angle_beta   90.00
_cell.angle_gamma   90.00
#
_symmetry.space_group_name_H-M   'P 1'
#
loop_
_entity.id
_entity.type
_entity.pdbx_description
1 polymer ?
#
loop_
_entity_poly.entity_id
_entity_poly.type
_entity_poly.pdbx_seq_one_letter_code
_entity_poly.pdbx_strand_id
1 'polypeptide(L)'
;HGASVKAESVSRAYPGYSIATSNVPRERDLDIIRGCVHDFFPDDLGDKIWVGLPASKSYLRVLDVPTYQPNKTGPTHPDHVRQAMYASALTDLLHLDGPVWLVRNSKSSTTSTAYFNIWDSTSGYRARSLIGRTFMLGPHVLLIKESNRQAGVPQFFFYLKKSTIYIPVRESSPVA
;
A
#
# COMPACT_ATOMS: atom_id res chain seq x y z
N HIS A 1 -27.24 4.99 20.08
CA HIS A 1 -26.47 6.25 20.07
C HIS A 1 -25.87 6.42 18.69
N GLY A 2 -26.08 7.58 18.04
CA GLY A 2 -25.76 7.80 16.63
C GLY A 2 -24.27 8.08 16.36
N ALA A 3 -23.86 7.96 15.10
CA ALA A 3 -22.53 8.34 14.64
C ALA A 3 -22.25 9.83 14.88
N SER A 4 -21.00 10.17 15.23
CA SER A 4 -20.56 11.55 15.49
C SER A 4 -20.27 12.34 14.21
N VAL A 5 -20.34 11.68 13.06
CA VAL A 5 -20.10 12.22 11.73
C VAL A 5 -21.38 12.17 10.89
N LYS A 6 -21.58 13.20 10.05
CA LYS A 6 -22.68 13.26 9.09
C LYS A 6 -22.15 12.99 7.69
N ALA A 7 -22.85 12.18 6.90
CA ALA A 7 -22.59 12.06 5.47
C ALA A 7 -23.10 13.33 4.77
N GLU A 8 -22.20 14.03 4.07
CA GLU A 8 -22.51 15.28 3.35
C GLU A 8 -22.79 15.02 1.87
N SER A 9 -22.11 14.04 1.27
CA SER A 9 -22.37 13.61 -0.10
C SER A 9 -21.87 12.19 -0.33
N VAL A 10 -22.45 11.53 -1.33
CA VAL A 10 -22.00 10.23 -1.84
C VAL A 10 -21.72 10.40 -3.32
N SER A 11 -20.57 9.92 -3.76
CA SER A 11 -20.16 9.96 -5.16
C SER A 11 -19.49 8.65 -5.57
N ARG A 12 -19.52 8.35 -6.86
CA ARG A 12 -18.76 7.22 -7.41
C ARG A 12 -17.28 7.59 -7.42
N ALA A 13 -16.43 6.74 -6.87
CA ALA A 13 -14.99 6.93 -6.85
C ALA A 13 -14.31 5.59 -7.10
N TYR A 14 -13.35 5.54 -8.02
CA TYR A 14 -12.69 4.28 -8.41
C TYR A 14 -13.75 3.22 -8.84
N PRO A 15 -13.58 1.88 -8.67
CA PRO A 15 -14.68 0.96 -8.92
C PRO A 15 -15.75 0.99 -7.82
N GLY A 16 -15.65 1.87 -6.81
CA GLY A 16 -16.53 1.93 -5.65
C GLY A 16 -17.28 3.25 -5.46
N TYR A 17 -17.62 3.50 -4.20
CA TYR A 17 -18.27 4.70 -3.71
C TYR A 17 -17.39 5.41 -2.70
N SER A 18 -17.45 6.74 -2.70
CA SER A 18 -16.89 7.58 -1.67
C SER A 18 -17.98 8.37 -0.96
N ILE A 19 -17.91 8.41 0.36
CA ILE A 19 -18.84 9.15 1.22
C ILE A 19 -18.06 10.29 1.86
N ALA A 20 -18.36 11.53 1.47
CA ALA A 20 -17.83 12.69 2.17
C ALA A 20 -18.57 12.85 3.50
N THR A 21 -17.81 13.12 4.55
CA THR A 21 -18.31 13.28 5.91
C THR A 21 -17.92 14.64 6.47
N SER A 22 -18.73 15.16 7.39
CA SER A 22 -18.53 16.48 8.00
C SER A 22 -17.22 16.61 8.76
N ASN A 23 -16.68 15.50 9.28
CA ASN A 23 -15.41 15.41 10.00
C ASN A 23 -14.74 14.07 9.69
N VAL A 24 -13.45 13.92 10.03
CA VAL A 24 -12.75 12.62 9.91
C VAL A 24 -13.43 11.57 10.81
N PRO A 25 -14.00 10.50 10.23
CA PRO A 25 -14.61 9.40 10.99
C PRO A 25 -13.60 8.74 11.93
N ARG A 26 -14.00 8.52 13.18
CA ARG A 26 -13.23 7.70 14.14
C ARG A 26 -13.57 6.22 13.95
N GLU A 27 -12.81 5.33 14.56
CA GLU A 27 -13.04 3.88 14.44
C GLU A 27 -14.48 3.50 14.82
N ARG A 28 -15.03 4.06 15.89
CA ARG A 28 -16.44 3.84 16.28
C ARG A 28 -17.44 4.31 15.21
N ASP A 29 -17.17 5.41 14.51
CA ASP A 29 -18.03 5.86 13.42
C ASP A 29 -17.93 4.91 12.22
N LEU A 30 -16.72 4.43 11.92
CA LEU A 30 -16.50 3.42 10.89
C LEU A 30 -17.21 2.10 11.22
N ASP A 31 -17.23 1.67 12.47
CA ASP A 31 -17.93 0.45 12.91
C ASP A 31 -19.44 0.56 12.70
N ILE A 32 -20.03 1.71 13.01
CA ILE A 32 -21.46 1.97 12.75
C ILE A 32 -21.72 1.90 11.24
N ILE A 33 -20.85 2.51 10.43
CA ILE A 33 -21.03 2.54 8.98
C ILE A 33 -20.80 1.15 8.37
N ARG A 34 -19.84 0.36 8.87
CA ARG A 34 -19.65 -1.06 8.52
C ARG A 34 -20.93 -1.85 8.81
N GLY A 35 -21.53 -1.66 9.99
CA GLY A 35 -22.81 -2.26 10.34
C GLY A 35 -23.91 -1.90 9.34
N CYS A 36 -24.08 -0.61 9.03
CA CYS A 36 -25.08 -0.18 8.05
C CYS A 36 -24.84 -0.73 6.64
N VAL A 37 -23.58 -0.83 6.20
CA VAL A 37 -23.21 -1.41 4.90
C VAL A 37 -23.49 -2.90 4.88
N HIS A 38 -23.15 -3.62 5.96
CA HIS A 38 -23.45 -5.03 6.12
C HIS A 38 -24.97 -5.30 6.12
N ASP A 39 -25.75 -4.50 6.85
CA ASP A 39 -27.22 -4.63 6.87
C ASP A 39 -27.85 -4.35 5.50
N PHE A 40 -27.24 -3.48 4.69
CA PHE A 40 -27.71 -3.15 3.34
C PHE A 40 -27.28 -4.18 2.28
N PHE A 41 -26.11 -4.80 2.45
CA PHE A 41 -25.61 -5.89 1.62
C PHE A 41 -25.52 -7.20 2.43
N PRO A 42 -26.66 -7.78 2.85
CA PRO A 42 -26.65 -9.05 3.55
C PRO A 42 -26.03 -10.14 2.65
N ASP A 43 -25.38 -11.13 3.27
CA ASP A 43 -24.71 -12.30 2.68
C ASP A 43 -23.21 -12.13 2.37
N ASP A 44 -22.60 -13.15 1.73
CA ASP A 44 -21.17 -13.33 1.43
C ASP A 44 -20.44 -12.11 0.87
N LEU A 45 -21.16 -11.09 0.41
CA LEU A 45 -20.64 -9.85 -0.13
C LEU A 45 -20.38 -8.80 0.97
N GLY A 46 -21.20 -8.73 2.01
CA GLY A 46 -21.08 -7.78 3.13
C GLY A 46 -19.73 -7.90 3.84
N ASP A 47 -19.32 -9.12 4.18
CA ASP A 47 -18.01 -9.41 4.79
C ASP A 47 -16.82 -9.12 3.86
N LYS A 48 -17.06 -9.10 2.55
CA LYS A 48 -16.04 -8.82 1.52
C LYS A 48 -15.94 -7.33 1.19
N ILE A 49 -16.86 -6.50 1.68
CA ILE A 49 -16.85 -5.05 1.46
C ILE A 49 -16.00 -4.39 2.55
N TRP A 50 -14.83 -3.91 2.14
CA TRP A 50 -14.00 -3.11 3.02
C TRP A 50 -14.59 -1.70 3.18
N VAL A 51 -14.80 -1.27 4.42
CA VAL A 51 -15.23 0.10 4.74
C VAL A 51 -14.18 0.74 5.63
N GLY A 52 -13.57 1.82 5.15
CA GLY A 52 -12.54 2.51 5.90
C GLY A 52 -12.16 3.85 5.32
N LEU A 53 -11.30 4.55 6.05
CA LEU A 53 -10.68 5.77 5.56
C LEU A 53 -9.72 5.42 4.42
N PRO A 54 -9.73 6.17 3.31
CA PRO A 54 -8.84 5.95 2.19
C PRO A 54 -7.39 5.97 2.65
N ALA A 55 -6.75 4.81 2.60
CA ALA A 55 -5.31 4.69 2.75
C ALA A 55 -4.66 5.21 1.46
N SER A 56 -3.65 6.06 1.60
CA SER A 56 -2.86 6.46 0.44
C SER A 56 -1.90 5.32 0.08
N LYS A 57 -1.45 5.28 -1.17
CA LYS A 57 -0.36 4.39 -1.57
C LYS A 57 0.90 5.22 -1.72
N SER A 58 1.98 4.78 -1.08
CA SER A 58 3.30 5.38 -1.23
C SER A 58 4.19 4.49 -2.06
N TYR A 59 4.97 5.11 -2.94
CA TYR A 59 5.83 4.43 -3.91
C TYR A 59 7.28 4.61 -3.52
N LEU A 60 7.98 3.49 -3.32
CA LEU A 60 9.35 3.47 -2.84
C LEU A 60 10.22 2.60 -3.72
N ARG A 61 11.53 2.81 -3.61
CA ARG A 61 12.53 1.99 -4.29
C ARG A 61 13.69 1.65 -3.37
N VAL A 62 14.26 0.48 -3.59
CA VAL A 62 15.50 0.01 -2.99
C VAL A 62 16.58 0.11 -4.06
N LEU A 63 17.67 0.78 -3.72
CA LEU A 63 18.82 0.93 -4.61
C LEU A 63 19.82 -0.22 -4.46
N ASP A 64 20.61 -0.41 -5.52
CA ASP A 64 21.79 -1.28 -5.55
C ASP A 64 21.52 -2.74 -5.16
N VAL A 65 20.34 -3.25 -5.52
CA VAL A 65 20.01 -4.67 -5.33
C VAL A 65 20.90 -5.50 -6.25
N PRO A 66 21.72 -6.44 -5.72
CA PRO A 66 22.59 -7.27 -6.54
C PRO A 66 21.77 -8.15 -7.48
N THR A 67 22.17 -8.27 -8.76
CA THR A 67 21.45 -9.09 -9.75
C THR A 67 21.57 -10.59 -9.49
N TYR A 68 22.60 -11.01 -8.75
CA TYR A 68 22.84 -12.38 -8.35
C TYR A 68 22.93 -12.47 -6.83
N GLN A 69 22.47 -13.58 -6.27
CA GLN A 69 22.47 -13.74 -4.83
C GLN A 69 23.90 -13.96 -4.31
N PRO A 70 24.32 -13.19 -3.31
CA PRO A 70 25.54 -13.49 -2.58
C PRO A 70 25.33 -14.83 -1.84
N ASN A 71 26.26 -15.77 -2.03
CA ASN A 71 26.26 -17.09 -1.38
C ASN A 71 25.19 -18.09 -1.84
N LYS A 72 24.45 -17.81 -2.92
CA LYS A 72 23.58 -18.80 -3.59
C LYS A 72 23.78 -18.77 -5.10
N THR A 73 23.74 -19.95 -5.72
CA THR A 73 23.86 -20.08 -7.17
C THR A 73 22.54 -19.71 -7.83
N GLY A 74 22.31 -18.42 -8.09
CA GLY A 74 21.12 -17.98 -8.82
C GLY A 74 20.89 -16.46 -8.86
N PRO A 75 20.03 -15.99 -9.78
CA PRO A 75 19.64 -14.59 -9.85
C PRO A 75 18.89 -14.16 -8.58
N THR A 76 18.93 -12.86 -8.28
CA THR A 76 18.11 -12.28 -7.22
C THR A 76 16.68 -12.10 -7.74
N HIS A 77 15.75 -12.80 -7.11
CA HIS A 77 14.31 -12.65 -7.36
C HIS A 77 13.69 -11.60 -6.43
N PRO A 78 12.57 -10.98 -6.82
CA PRO A 78 11.90 -9.99 -5.99
C PRO A 78 11.48 -10.54 -4.61
N ASP A 79 11.15 -11.83 -4.52
CA ASP A 79 10.81 -12.47 -3.25
C ASP A 79 11.96 -12.51 -2.25
N HIS A 80 13.21 -12.56 -2.72
CA HIS A 80 14.37 -12.49 -1.82
C HIS A 80 14.49 -11.09 -1.19
N VAL A 81 14.23 -10.04 -1.98
CA VAL A 81 14.19 -8.66 -1.49
C VAL A 81 13.05 -8.50 -0.50
N ARG A 82 11.86 -8.99 -0.84
CA ARG A 82 10.69 -9.00 0.05
C ARG A 82 10.99 -9.70 1.37
N GLN A 83 11.57 -10.90 1.33
CA GLN A 83 11.92 -11.65 2.52
C GLN A 83 12.94 -10.91 3.38
N ALA A 84 13.97 -10.32 2.77
CA ALA A 84 14.96 -9.51 3.48
C ALA A 84 14.35 -8.26 4.14
N MET A 85 13.38 -7.62 3.47
CA MET A 85 12.64 -6.48 4.02
C MET A 85 11.84 -6.91 5.27
N TYR A 86 11.08 -8.01 5.20
CA TYR A 86 10.32 -8.53 6.36
C TYR A 86 11.16 -9.20 7.45
N ALA A 87 12.41 -9.56 7.15
CA ALA A 87 13.37 -10.03 8.16
C ALA A 87 14.06 -8.86 8.90
N SER A 88 13.88 -7.62 8.42
CA SER A 88 14.48 -6.43 9.02
C SER A 88 13.61 -5.82 10.11
N ALA A 89 14.16 -4.85 10.86
CA ALA A 89 13.40 -4.06 11.83
C ALA A 89 12.35 -3.13 11.21
N LEU A 90 12.15 -3.17 9.89
CA LEU A 90 11.20 -2.32 9.15
C LEU A 90 9.81 -2.95 9.00
N THR A 91 9.63 -4.21 9.40
CA THR A 91 8.41 -5.01 9.19
C THR A 91 7.12 -4.28 9.56
N ASP A 92 7.08 -3.59 10.69
CA ASP A 92 5.89 -2.86 11.16
C ASP A 92 5.50 -1.67 10.26
N LEU A 93 6.44 -1.17 9.45
CA LEU A 93 6.21 -0.11 8.47
C LEU A 93 5.90 -0.66 7.07
N LEU A 94 6.23 -1.93 6.83
CA LEU A 94 6.15 -2.59 5.54
C LEU A 94 4.78 -3.21 5.31
N HIS A 95 3.81 -2.37 4.97
CA HIS A 95 2.48 -2.80 4.52
C HIS A 95 2.45 -2.91 3.00
N LEU A 96 3.16 -3.89 2.43
CA LEU A 96 3.30 -4.00 0.98
C LEU A 96 1.95 -4.14 0.26
N ASP A 97 1.78 -3.36 -0.81
CA ASP A 97 0.68 -3.44 -1.76
C ASP A 97 1.15 -4.19 -3.01
N GLY A 98 1.11 -5.53 -2.94
CA GLY A 98 1.51 -6.41 -4.03
C GLY A 98 2.99 -6.81 -4.02
N PRO A 99 3.48 -7.39 -5.14
CA PRO A 99 4.84 -7.88 -5.25
C PRO A 99 5.86 -6.74 -5.43
N VAL A 100 7.12 -7.03 -5.10
CA VAL A 100 8.27 -6.17 -5.43
C VAL A 100 8.61 -6.37 -6.91
N TRP A 101 9.04 -5.32 -7.61
CA TRP A 101 9.48 -5.39 -9.00
C TRP A 101 10.95 -5.06 -9.13
N LEU A 102 11.73 -5.92 -9.78
CA LEU A 102 13.14 -5.66 -10.06
C LEU A 102 13.31 -5.09 -11.47
N VAL A 103 13.97 -3.94 -11.56
CA VAL A 103 14.32 -3.30 -12.82
C VAL A 103 15.83 -3.17 -12.88
N ARG A 104 16.45 -3.77 -13.89
CA ARG A 104 17.89 -3.70 -14.10
C ARG A 104 18.27 -2.29 -14.53
N ASN A 105 19.30 -1.70 -13.93
CA ASN A 105 19.72 -0.32 -14.21
C ASN A 105 20.27 -0.16 -15.65
N SER A 106 20.95 -1.20 -16.16
CA SER A 106 21.42 -1.28 -17.55
C SER A 106 21.67 -2.74 -17.92
N LYS A 107 21.86 -3.04 -19.21
CA LYS A 107 22.16 -4.42 -19.68
C LYS A 107 23.44 -4.99 -19.05
N SER A 108 24.46 -4.15 -18.81
CA SER A 108 25.74 -4.55 -18.22
C SER A 108 25.82 -4.38 -16.71
N SER A 109 24.84 -3.72 -16.08
CA SER A 109 24.84 -3.49 -14.63
C SER A 109 24.76 -4.80 -13.86
N THR A 110 25.55 -4.91 -12.79
CA THR A 110 25.48 -5.97 -11.77
C THR A 110 24.50 -5.65 -10.65
N THR A 111 23.86 -4.49 -10.71
CA THR A 111 22.82 -4.05 -9.77
C THR A 111 21.52 -3.68 -10.49
N SER A 112 20.44 -3.83 -9.75
CA SER A 112 19.06 -3.51 -10.11
C SER A 112 18.45 -2.60 -9.07
N THR A 113 17.41 -1.87 -9.46
CA THR A 113 16.54 -1.13 -8.55
C THR A 113 15.28 -1.97 -8.29
N ALA A 114 14.95 -2.22 -7.03
CA ALA A 114 13.66 -2.81 -6.66
C ALA A 114 12.64 -1.72 -6.39
N TYR A 115 11.48 -1.77 -7.03
CA TYR A 115 10.34 -0.90 -6.78
C TYR A 115 9.27 -1.64 -5.97
N PHE A 116 8.61 -0.93 -5.07
CA PHE A 116 7.52 -1.50 -4.28
C PHE A 116 6.55 -0.42 -3.81
N ASN A 117 5.31 -0.84 -3.55
CA ASN A 117 4.26 0.02 -3.03
C ASN A 117 3.94 -0.39 -1.60
N ILE A 118 3.55 0.58 -0.78
CA ILE A 118 2.99 0.32 0.55
C ILE A 118 1.64 1.01 0.71
N TRP A 119 0.77 0.41 1.50
CA TRP A 119 -0.35 1.09 2.11
C TRP A 119 0.15 2.05 3.17
N ASP A 120 -0.19 3.32 3.02
CA ASP A 120 0.25 4.42 3.87
C ASP A 120 -0.94 5.23 4.39
N SER A 121 -0.67 5.97 5.46
CA SER A 121 -1.52 7.07 5.89
C SER A 121 -1.64 8.13 4.79
N THR A 122 -2.71 8.91 4.79
CA THR A 122 -2.89 10.08 3.91
C THR A 122 -1.75 11.10 4.03
N SER A 123 -1.02 11.11 5.15
CA SER A 123 0.15 11.97 5.38
C SER A 123 1.49 11.39 4.91
N GLY A 124 1.51 10.17 4.37
CA GLY A 124 2.75 9.52 3.93
C GLY A 124 3.70 9.13 5.07
N TYR A 125 3.18 8.92 6.30
CA TYR A 125 3.99 8.69 7.49
C TYR A 125 4.90 7.46 7.36
N ARG A 126 4.37 6.34 6.85
CA ARG A 126 5.15 5.10 6.72
C ARG A 126 6.25 5.27 5.69
N ALA A 127 5.95 5.91 4.55
CA ALA A 127 6.95 6.19 3.53
C ALA A 127 8.06 7.09 4.06
N ARG A 128 7.72 8.19 4.73
CA ARG A 128 8.71 9.11 5.32
C ARG A 128 9.57 8.41 6.38
N SER A 129 9.01 7.45 7.11
CA SER A 129 9.73 6.66 8.12
C SER A 129 10.67 5.63 7.50
N LEU A 130 10.36 5.13 6.30
CA LEU A 130 11.16 4.17 5.54
C LEU A 130 12.25 4.82 4.69
N ILE A 131 12.03 6.03 4.17
CA ILE A 131 13.02 6.75 3.36
C ILE A 131 14.30 6.98 4.19
N GLY A 132 15.44 6.62 3.60
CA GLY A 132 16.74 6.72 4.26
C GLY A 132 17.08 5.55 5.18
N ARG A 133 16.14 4.61 5.40
CA ARG A 133 16.42 3.37 6.13
C ARG A 133 17.14 2.37 5.25
N THR A 134 17.90 1.49 5.90
CA THR A 134 18.62 0.42 5.26
C THR A 134 18.20 -0.94 5.81
N PHE A 135 18.41 -1.98 5.00
CA PHE A 135 18.27 -3.37 5.43
C PHE A 135 19.30 -4.24 4.71
N MET A 136 19.54 -5.45 5.21
CA MET A 136 20.53 -6.37 4.65
C MET A 136 19.91 -7.40 3.72
N LEU A 137 20.54 -7.61 2.57
CA LEU A 137 20.29 -8.75 1.69
C LEU A 137 21.62 -9.53 1.55
N GLY A 138 21.78 -10.57 2.37
CA GLY A 138 23.08 -11.21 2.55
C GLY A 138 24.12 -10.21 3.09
N PRO A 139 25.34 -10.13 2.52
CA PRO A 139 26.35 -9.14 2.89
C PRO A 139 26.08 -7.71 2.35
N HIS A 140 25.05 -7.50 1.52
CA HIS A 140 24.80 -6.18 0.94
C HIS A 140 23.84 -5.36 1.79
N VAL A 141 24.26 -4.13 2.13
CA VAL A 141 23.39 -3.12 2.75
C VAL A 141 22.66 -2.37 1.66
N LEU A 142 21.34 -2.42 1.68
CA LEU A 142 20.47 -1.80 0.68
C LEU A 142 19.77 -0.58 1.26
N LEU A 143 19.64 0.49 0.47
CA LEU A 143 19.05 1.76 0.88
C LEU A 143 17.66 1.95 0.27
N ILE A 144 16.69 2.31 1.11
CA ILE A 144 15.35 2.72 0.68
C ILE A 144 15.37 4.22 0.36
N LYS A 145 14.90 4.57 -0.84
CA LYS A 145 14.67 5.94 -1.27
C LYS A 145 13.24 6.15 -1.74
N GLU A 146 12.86 7.42 -1.79
CA GLU A 146 11.68 7.84 -2.53
C GLU A 146 11.80 7.41 -3.99
N SER A 147 10.70 6.93 -4.55
CA SER A 147 10.58 6.76 -5.99
C SER A 147 9.98 8.02 -6.57
N ASN A 148 10.58 8.53 -7.64
CA ASN A 148 9.91 9.53 -8.46
C ASN A 148 8.66 8.91 -9.10
N ARG A 149 7.65 9.76 -9.34
CA ARG A 149 6.47 9.47 -10.17
C ARG A 149 6.94 8.79 -11.46
N GLN A 150 6.67 7.50 -11.64
CA GLN A 150 7.08 6.81 -12.87
C GLN A 150 6.12 7.21 -14.00
N ALA A 151 6.66 7.81 -15.06
CA ALA A 151 5.94 7.97 -16.32
C ALA A 151 5.72 6.57 -16.94
N GLY A 152 4.44 6.20 -17.16
CA GLY A 152 4.08 4.98 -17.90
C GLY A 152 3.35 3.89 -17.10
N VAL A 153 3.33 3.94 -15.76
CA VAL A 153 2.44 3.10 -14.94
C VAL A 153 1.28 3.98 -14.48
N PRO A 154 0.00 3.62 -14.73
CA PRO A 154 -1.12 4.37 -14.19
C PRO A 154 -1.04 4.36 -12.66
N GLN A 155 -0.56 5.47 -12.11
CA GLN A 155 -0.50 5.69 -10.68
C GLN A 155 -1.90 6.11 -10.23
N PHE A 156 -2.61 5.20 -9.58
CA PHE A 156 -3.82 5.54 -8.85
C PHE A 156 -3.45 6.44 -7.67
N PHE A 157 -3.41 7.74 -7.90
CA PHE A 157 -3.34 8.74 -6.84
C PHE A 157 -4.64 8.64 -6.03
N PHE A 158 -4.54 8.14 -4.80
CA PHE A 158 -5.65 8.16 -3.84
C PHE A 158 -5.81 9.56 -3.25
N TYR A 159 -6.48 10.46 -3.99
CA TYR A 159 -6.95 11.75 -3.47
C TYR A 159 -8.40 11.61 -3.00
N LEU A 160 -8.60 10.95 -1.87
CA LEU A 160 -9.82 11.13 -1.09
C LEU A 160 -9.45 11.94 0.15
N LYS A 161 -10.27 12.96 0.46
CA LYS A 161 -10.03 13.85 1.60
C LYS A 161 -10.04 13.02 2.89
N LYS A 162 -9.35 13.48 3.94
CA LYS A 162 -9.31 12.81 5.25
C LYS A 162 -10.71 12.56 5.85
N SER A 163 -11.70 13.37 5.47
CA SER A 163 -13.10 13.22 5.85
C SER A 163 -13.93 12.44 4.82
N THR A 164 -13.34 11.47 4.15
CA THR A 164 -14.02 10.63 3.16
C THR A 164 -13.90 9.17 3.56
N ILE A 165 -14.97 8.40 3.41
CA ILE A 165 -14.99 6.94 3.58
C ILE A 165 -15.04 6.33 2.19
N TYR A 166 -14.31 5.25 1.96
CA TYR A 166 -14.32 4.52 0.70
C TYR A 166 -14.93 3.13 0.87
N ILE A 167 -15.79 2.76 -0.09
CA ILE A 167 -16.49 1.47 -0.16
C ILE A 167 -16.26 0.90 -1.57
N PRO A 168 -15.41 -0.14 -1.75
CA PRO A 168 -15.18 -0.74 -3.05
C PRO A 168 -16.38 -1.59 -3.48
N VAL A 169 -16.74 -1.54 -4.77
CA VAL A 169 -17.55 -2.55 -5.43
C VAL A 169 -16.56 -3.40 -6.24
N ARG A 170 -16.45 -4.71 -5.97
CA ARG A 170 -15.41 -5.63 -6.49
C ARG A 170 -15.14 -5.48 -8.00
N GLU A 171 -13.96 -5.77 -8.54
CA GLU A 171 -13.15 -6.99 -8.35
C GLU A 171 -12.38 -7.11 -7.02
N SER A 172 -12.49 -8.30 -6.43
CA SER A 172 -11.69 -8.81 -5.33
C SER A 172 -10.20 -8.47 -5.50
N SER A 173 -9.57 -7.91 -4.48
CA SER A 173 -8.13 -8.15 -4.31
C SER A 173 -7.92 -9.67 -4.27
N PRO A 174 -6.94 -10.23 -4.99
CA PRO A 174 -6.61 -11.63 -4.87
C PRO A 174 -6.12 -11.86 -3.44
N VAL A 175 -6.90 -12.64 -2.69
CA VAL A 175 -6.44 -13.27 -1.45
C VAL A 175 -5.88 -14.61 -1.88
N ALA A 176 -4.60 -14.82 -1.57
CA ALA A 176 -3.76 -16.00 -1.81
C ALA A 176 -3.31 -16.23 -3.27
#